data_AF-A0A7C6XQ87-F1
#
_entry.id   AF-A0A7C6XQ87-F1
#
_cell.length_a   1.000
_cell.length_b   1.000
_cell.length_c   1.000
_cell.angle_alpha   90.00
_cell.angle_beta   90.00
_cell.angle_gamma   90.00
#
_symmetry.space_group_name_H-M   'P 1'
#
loop_
_entity.id
_entity.type
_entity.pdbx_description
1 polymer ?
#
loop_
_entity_poly.entity_id
_entity_poly.type
_entity_poly.pdbx_seq_one_letter_code
_entity_poly.pdbx_strand_id
1 'polypeptide(L)' 'AIGLGFNVRGDGIFVTQLGNLTSPSTFGNYGAGTGLIWVDPDSDITFVGLSAGLLTQAENIARYQQISDIVAGAAI' A
#
# COMPACT_ATOMS: atom_id res chain seq x y z
N ALA A 1 12.56 2.89 1.74
CA ALA A 1 13.11 4.25 1.89
C ALA A 1 11.95 5.24 1.95
N ILE A 2 12.00 6.27 2.80
CA ILE A 2 11.08 7.40 2.67
C ILE A 2 11.63 8.26 1.53
N GLY A 3 11.10 8.06 0.32
CA GLY A 3 11.25 9.02 -0.78
C GLY A 3 10.46 10.30 -0.45
N LEU A 4 10.64 11.36 -1.23
CA LEU A 4 10.08 12.73 -1.12
C LEU A 4 8.59 12.83 -0.72
N GLY A 5 8.22 12.39 0.49
CA GLY A 5 6.83 12.20 0.92
C GLY A 5 6.17 10.89 0.49
N PHE A 6 6.89 9.86 0.02
CA PHE A 6 6.32 8.56 -0.38
C PHE A 6 7.20 7.37 0.04
N ASN A 7 6.56 6.26 0.42
CA ASN A 7 7.21 4.97 0.62
C ASN A 7 7.33 4.27 -0.74
N VAL A 8 8.38 3.45 -0.88
CA VAL A 8 8.57 2.54 -2.03
C VAL A 8 8.54 1.10 -1.52
N ARG A 9 7.88 0.19 -2.25
CA ARG A 9 7.66 -1.21 -1.85
C ARG A 9 8.96 -1.99 -1.73
N GLY A 10 9.83 -1.92 -2.73
CA GLY A 10 11.14 -2.60 -2.77
C GLY A 10 11.04 -4.11 -3.05
N ASP A 11 12.18 -4.78 -3.20
CA ASP A 11 12.24 -6.13 -3.79
C ASP A 11 11.94 -7.32 -2.84
N GLY A 12 11.75 -7.08 -1.54
CA GLY A 12 11.54 -8.14 -0.54
C GLY A 12 10.09 -8.31 -0.08
N ILE A 13 9.89 -9.31 0.80
CA ILE A 13 8.64 -9.51 1.55
C ILE A 13 8.76 -8.79 2.88
N PHE A 14 7.86 -7.85 3.14
CA PHE A 14 7.90 -7.02 4.33
C PHE A 14 6.50 -6.83 4.90
N VAL A 15 6.43 -6.41 6.15
CA VAL A 15 5.19 -5.84 6.68
C VAL A 15 5.06 -4.44 6.08
N THR A 16 4.15 -4.30 5.11
CA THR A 16 3.96 -3.07 4.34
C THR A 16 2.51 -2.92 3.90
N GLN A 17 1.96 -1.72 4.07
CA GLN A 17 0.61 -1.39 3.60
C GLN A 17 0.49 -1.36 2.07
N LEU A 18 1.62 -1.32 1.34
CA LEU A 18 1.63 -1.36 -0.12
C LEU A 18 1.30 -2.76 -0.66
N GLY A 19 1.25 -3.79 0.19
CA GLY A 19 1.09 -5.18 -0.25
C GLY A 19 2.42 -5.85 -0.60
N ASN A 20 2.40 -7.18 -0.65
CA ASN A 20 3.49 -8.03 -1.14
C ASN A 20 3.31 -8.43 -2.61
N LEU A 21 2.10 -8.31 -3.17
CA LEU A 21 1.81 -8.69 -4.56
C LEU A 21 1.95 -7.55 -5.58
N THR A 22 2.04 -6.30 -5.14
CA THR A 22 2.37 -5.14 -6.00
C THR A 22 3.84 -5.19 -6.43
N SER A 23 4.24 -4.53 -7.52
CA SER A 23 5.63 -4.49 -8.00
C SER A 23 6.65 -3.83 -7.03
N PRO A 24 7.97 -4.06 -7.19
CA PRO A 24 8.99 -3.42 -6.34
C PRO A 24 9.03 -1.90 -6.49
N SER A 25 8.66 -1.41 -7.68
CA SER A 25 8.60 0.00 -8.05
C SER A 25 7.35 0.71 -7.49
N THR A 26 6.40 -0.01 -6.91
CA THR A 26 5.19 0.56 -6.31
C THR A 26 5.54 1.58 -5.24
N PHE A 27 4.92 2.76 -5.33
CA PHE A 27 5.14 3.86 -4.39
C PHE A 27 3.83 4.46 -3.91
N GLY A 28 3.83 4.96 -2.67
CA GLY A 28 2.59 5.40 -2.03
C GLY A 28 2.77 5.98 -0.63
N ASN A 29 1.70 6.55 -0.11
CA ASN A 29 1.68 7.07 1.26
C ASN A 29 0.29 6.91 1.89
N TYR A 30 0.22 7.06 3.20
CA TYR A 30 -0.93 6.76 4.00
C TYR A 30 -1.28 7.94 4.89
N GLY A 31 -2.59 8.12 5.10
CA GLY A 31 -3.12 9.01 6.12
C GLY A 31 -3.09 8.34 7.48
N ALA A 32 -3.05 9.13 8.55
CA ALA A 32 -3.06 8.63 9.93
C ALA A 32 -4.23 7.66 10.17
N GLY A 33 -3.94 6.35 10.12
CA GLY A 33 -4.85 5.24 10.41
C GLY A 33 -6.13 5.13 9.58
N THR A 34 -6.26 5.88 8.48
CA THR A 34 -7.56 6.05 7.79
C THR A 34 -7.49 5.95 6.27
N GLY A 35 -6.36 6.26 5.65
CA GLY A 35 -6.23 6.27 4.20
C GLY A 35 -4.94 5.67 3.69
N LEU A 36 -4.95 5.24 2.44
CA LEU A 36 -3.78 4.80 1.69
C LEU A 36 -3.94 5.19 0.22
N ILE A 37 -2.87 5.69 -0.39
CA ILE A 37 -2.75 5.83 -1.84
C ILE A 37 -1.45 5.16 -2.29
N TRP A 38 -1.51 4.40 -3.39
CA TRP A 38 -0.32 3.92 -4.07
C TRP A 38 -0.53 3.82 -5.58
N VAL A 39 0.58 3.85 -6.31
CA VAL A 39 0.68 3.63 -7.75
C VAL A 39 1.67 2.51 -7.97
N ASP A 40 1.24 1.48 -8.71
CA ASP A 40 2.09 0.43 -9.23
C ASP A 40 2.29 0.68 -10.73
N PRO A 41 3.46 1.21 -11.14
CA PRO A 41 3.71 1.55 -12.54
C PRO A 41 3.97 0.33 -13.43
N ASP A 42 4.28 -0.84 -12.86
CA ASP A 42 4.59 -2.04 -13.66
C ASP A 42 3.30 -2.76 -14.07
N SER A 43 2.24 -2.64 -13.25
CA SER A 43 0.92 -3.23 -13.51
C SER A 43 -0.14 -2.23 -13.99
N ASP A 44 0.23 -0.94 -14.15
CA ASP A 44 -0.68 0.16 -14.51
C ASP A 44 -1.87 0.31 -13.55
N ILE A 45 -1.66 0.09 -12.25
CA ILE A 45 -2.71 0.19 -11.22
C ILE A 45 -2.47 1.40 -10.32
N THR A 46 -3.56 2.12 -10.04
CA THR A 46 -3.60 3.11 -8.95
C THR A 46 -4.68 2.71 -7.96
N PHE A 47 -4.34 2.71 -6.68
CA PHE A 47 -5.27 2.42 -5.59
C PHE A 47 -5.43 3.61 -4.65
N VAL A 48 -6.68 3.91 -4.29
CA VAL A 48 -7.03 4.88 -3.25
C VAL A 48 -7.99 4.20 -2.27
N GLY A 49 -7.51 3.96 -1.06
CA GLY A 49 -8.28 3.45 0.06
C GLY A 49 -8.63 4.56 1.03
N LEU A 50 -9.93 4.75 1.27
CA LEU A 50 -10.45 5.67 2.30
C LEU A 50 -11.33 4.87 3.27
N SER A 51 -11.09 5.05 4.56
CA SER A 51 -11.85 4.37 5.60
C SER A 51 -12.19 5.32 6.75
N ALA A 52 -13.32 5.07 7.39
CA ALA A 52 -13.66 5.64 8.68
C ALA A 52 -13.14 4.74 9.81
N GLY A 53 -13.02 5.30 11.02
CA GLY A 53 -12.45 4.60 12.17
C GLY A 53 -10.93 4.68 12.16
N LEU A 54 -10.39 5.64 12.91
CA LEU A 54 -8.95 5.79 13.11
C LEU A 54 -8.41 4.54 13.80
N LEU A 55 -7.50 3.84 13.14
CA LEU A 55 -6.77 2.71 13.71
C LEU A 55 -5.39 3.13 14.18
N THR A 56 -4.79 2.30 15.05
CA THR A 56 -3.36 2.40 15.31
C THR A 56 -2.56 2.14 14.04
N GLN A 57 -1.32 2.59 14.00
CA GLN A 57 -0.47 2.43 12.82
C GLN A 57 -0.32 0.95 12.42
N ALA A 58 -0.08 0.06 13.38
CA ALA A 58 0.13 -1.37 13.11
C ALA A 58 -1.13 -2.03 12.53
N GLU A 59 -2.30 -1.75 13.10
CA GLU A 59 -3.57 -2.28 12.60
C GLU A 59 -3.91 -1.73 11.20
N ASN A 60 -3.62 -0.46 10.96
CA ASN A 60 -3.82 0.15 9.63
C ASN A 60 -2.90 -0.47 8.57
N ILE A 61 -1.63 -0.74 8.92
CA ILE A 61 -0.69 -1.43 8.04
C ILE A 61 -1.21 -2.83 7.71
N ALA A 62 -1.65 -3.60 8.70
CA ALA A 62 -2.19 -4.95 8.48
C ALA A 62 -3.43 -4.93 7.57
N ARG A 63 -4.39 -4.02 7.85
CA ARG A 63 -5.60 -3.84 7.03
C ARG A 63 -5.24 -3.56 5.57
N TYR A 64 -4.38 -2.57 5.35
CA TYR A 64 -4.08 -2.16 3.99
C TYR A 64 -3.09 -3.07 3.26
N GLN A 65 -2.24 -3.82 3.97
CA GLN A 65 -1.46 -4.87 3.33
C GLN A 65 -2.40 -5.91 2.69
N GLN A 66 -3.38 -6.39 3.45
CA GLN A 66 -4.35 -7.37 2.96
C GLN A 66 -5.18 -6.81 1.78
N ILE A 67 -5.66 -5.57 1.89
CA ILE A 67 -6.45 -4.95 0.81
C ILE A 67 -5.59 -4.71 -0.44
N SER A 68 -4.36 -4.22 -0.30
CA SER A 68 -3.45 -4.01 -1.42
C SER A 68 -3.12 -5.33 -2.12
N ASP A 69 -2.93 -6.43 -1.38
CA ASP A 69 -2.72 -7.76 -1.96
C ASP A 69 -3.97 -8.26 -2.73
N ILE A 70 -5.18 -8.00 -2.22
CA ILE A 70 -6.42 -8.31 -2.93
C ILE A 70 -6.52 -7.50 -4.24
N VAL A 71 -6.21 -6.20 -4.20
CA VAL A 71 -6.28 -5.32 -5.37
C VAL A 71 -5.27 -5.76 -6.44
N ALA A 72 -4.01 -5.97 -6.04
CA ALA A 72 -2.96 -6.42 -6.96
C ALA A 72 -3.28 -7.81 -7.54
N GLY A 73 -3.77 -8.73 -6.71
CA GLY A 73 -4.16 -10.07 -7.15
C GLY A 73 -5.38 -10.11 -8.07
N ALA A 74 -6.31 -9.16 -7.95
CA ALA A 74 -7.51 -9.09 -8.78
C ALA A 74 -7.26 -8.52 -10.19
N ALA A 75 -6.11 -7.88 -10.41
CA ALA A 75 -5.74 -7.31 -11.69
C ALA A 75 -5.00 -8.28 -12.63
N ILE A 76 -4.73 -9.51 -12.15
CA ILE A 76 -4.06 -10.60 -12.89
C ILE A 76 -5.12 -11.54 -13.50
#